data_AF-A0A538FXL9-F1
#
_entry.id   AF-A0A538FXL9-F1
#
_cell.length_a   1.000
_cell.length_b   1.000
_cell.length_c   1.000
_cell.angle_alpha   90.00
_cell.angle_beta   90.00
_cell.angle_gamma   90.00
#
_symmetry.space_group_name_H-M   'P 1'
#
loop_
_entity.id
_entity.type
_entity.pdbx_description
1 polymer ?
#
loop_
_entity_poly.entity_id
_entity_poly.type
_entity_poly.pdbx_seq_one_letter_code
_entity_poly.pdbx_strand_id
1 'polypeptide(L)'
;EPGYAEPVEKERVVSQERMDVIHKESLCIMCGCCVSECNSMEADPDFLGPAALAKGMRFVGDARDEATVERLQEYSNPHGIWDCTRCYFCQERCPKGVDPRDAIAKLGAEAVRHGIDSDMGAKHAKWFVTSSKTTGSSIKEVKFAMGLLTHGKVPPPVPPHVAKDVGEARALYDLVKTQERAGAAGIVQGEKALSRLEFEDDGGERDPYGEGSFPKPLPVDRDGNE
;
A
#
# COMPACT_ATOMS: atom_id res chain seq x y z
N GLU A 1 -8.87 18.91 -20.27
CA GLU A 1 -10.27 18.75 -19.82
C GLU A 1 -10.42 17.35 -19.25
N PRO A 2 -11.09 17.14 -18.10
CA PRO A 2 -11.23 15.80 -17.55
C PRO A 2 -12.06 14.99 -18.55
N GLY A 3 -11.51 13.85 -19.00
CA GLY A 3 -12.03 13.03 -20.12
C GLY A 3 -13.39 12.40 -19.86
N TYR A 4 -14.42 13.22 -19.70
CA TYR A 4 -15.81 12.80 -19.75
C TYR A 4 -16.23 12.79 -21.21
N ALA A 5 -16.57 11.62 -21.75
CA ALA A 5 -17.28 11.57 -23.03
C ALA A 5 -18.55 12.43 -22.98
N GLU A 6 -18.89 13.03 -24.12
CA GLU A 6 -20.08 13.85 -24.31
C GLU A 6 -21.32 13.20 -23.66
N PRO A 7 -22.14 13.99 -22.94
CA PRO A 7 -23.32 13.46 -22.25
C PRO A 7 -24.29 12.87 -23.28
N VAL A 8 -24.42 11.54 -23.23
CA VAL A 8 -25.44 10.81 -23.99
C VAL A 8 -26.82 11.03 -23.36
N GLU A 9 -27.90 10.96 -24.15
CA GLU A 9 -29.28 11.20 -23.67
C GLU A 9 -29.78 10.19 -22.61
N LYS A 10 -29.00 9.17 -22.28
CA LYS A 10 -29.36 8.10 -21.34
C LYS A 10 -28.37 8.01 -20.18
N GLU A 11 -28.82 7.47 -19.07
CA GLU A 11 -27.95 7.17 -17.92
C GLU A 11 -26.87 6.12 -18.27
N ARG A 12 -25.70 6.26 -17.64
CA ARG A 12 -24.64 5.24 -17.72
C ARG A 12 -24.96 4.12 -16.73
N VAL A 13 -25.28 2.94 -17.25
CA VAL A 13 -25.56 1.75 -16.44
C VAL A 13 -24.26 1.18 -15.86
N VAL A 14 -24.22 0.97 -14.55
CA VAL A 14 -23.08 0.40 -13.82
C VAL A 14 -23.61 -0.67 -12.85
N SER A 15 -22.92 -1.81 -12.71
CA SER A 15 -23.32 -2.83 -11.75
C SER A 15 -23.04 -2.40 -10.31
N GLN A 16 -23.75 -3.02 -9.36
CA GLN A 16 -23.52 -2.77 -7.93
C GLN A 16 -22.06 -3.09 -7.55
N GLU A 17 -21.50 -4.20 -8.01
CA GLU A 17 -20.12 -4.58 -7.65
C GLU A 17 -19.10 -3.54 -8.15
N ARG A 18 -19.35 -2.93 -9.32
CA ARG A 18 -18.50 -1.86 -9.86
C ARG A 18 -18.62 -0.56 -9.07
N MET A 19 -19.82 -0.23 -8.58
CA MET A 19 -20.02 0.94 -7.72
C MET A 19 -19.43 0.77 -6.31
N ASP A 20 -19.48 -0.45 -5.78
CA ASP A 20 -18.97 -0.77 -4.44
C ASP A 20 -17.46 -0.53 -4.33
N VAL A 21 -16.71 -0.61 -5.44
CA VAL A 21 -15.26 -0.32 -5.49
C VAL A 21 -14.92 1.09 -4.99
N ILE A 22 -15.78 2.07 -5.30
CA ILE A 22 -15.55 3.49 -5.01
C ILE A 22 -16.51 4.06 -3.95
N HIS A 23 -17.38 3.22 -3.39
CA HIS A 23 -18.46 3.68 -2.51
C HIS A 23 -17.88 4.42 -1.29
N LYS A 24 -16.88 3.87 -0.62
CA LYS A 24 -16.25 4.52 0.56
C LYS A 24 -15.66 5.88 0.21
N GLU A 25 -14.88 5.95 -0.87
CA GLU A 25 -14.23 7.16 -1.37
C GLU A 25 -15.25 8.23 -1.79
N SER A 26 -16.44 7.80 -2.23
CA SER A 26 -17.54 8.70 -2.58
C SER A 26 -18.23 9.36 -1.37
N LEU A 27 -18.12 8.79 -0.16
CA LEU A 27 -18.73 9.30 1.08
C LEU A 27 -17.95 10.45 1.71
N CYS A 28 -16.80 10.84 1.15
CA CYS A 28 -16.02 11.96 1.65
C CYS A 28 -16.80 13.28 1.60
N ILE A 29 -16.95 13.91 2.77
CA ILE A 29 -17.62 15.21 2.94
C ILE A 29 -16.65 16.41 2.84
N MET A 30 -15.39 16.17 2.46
CA MET A 30 -14.35 17.21 2.34
C MET A 30 -14.16 18.06 3.62
N CYS A 31 -14.26 17.44 4.80
CA CYS A 31 -14.12 18.13 6.08
C CYS A 31 -12.69 18.55 6.45
N GLY A 32 -11.67 17.98 5.80
CA GLY A 32 -10.26 18.32 6.06
C GLY A 32 -9.61 17.65 7.28
N CYS A 33 -10.35 16.88 8.09
CA CYS A 33 -9.78 16.21 9.29
C CYS A 33 -8.59 15.28 8.97
N CYS A 34 -8.60 14.65 7.80
CA CYS A 34 -7.48 13.80 7.37
C CYS A 34 -6.24 14.61 6.96
N VAL A 35 -6.43 15.83 6.46
CA VAL A 35 -5.36 16.75 6.05
C VAL A 35 -4.68 17.35 7.28
N SER A 36 -5.47 17.78 8.27
CA SER A 36 -4.94 18.42 9.49
C SER A 36 -4.03 17.52 10.33
N GLU A 37 -4.15 16.20 10.19
CA GLU A 37 -3.42 15.21 10.99
C GLU A 37 -2.37 14.46 10.16
N CYS A 38 -2.11 14.89 8.92
CA CYS A 38 -1.22 14.19 8.01
C CYS A 38 0.24 14.62 8.21
N ASN A 39 1.06 13.74 8.80
CA ASN A 39 2.49 13.99 8.96
C ASN A 39 3.24 14.20 7.63
N SER A 40 2.78 13.58 6.53
CA SER A 40 3.39 13.82 5.21
C SER A 40 3.17 15.26 4.75
N MET A 41 2.00 15.85 5.03
CA MET A 41 1.73 17.25 4.68
C MET A 41 2.48 18.24 5.58
N GLU A 42 2.73 17.86 6.84
CA GLU A 42 3.57 18.66 7.74
C GLU A 42 5.04 18.68 7.26
N ALA A 43 5.54 17.54 6.79
CA ALA A 43 6.91 17.42 6.30
C ALA A 43 7.10 18.03 4.89
N ASP A 44 6.08 17.90 4.03
CA ASP A 44 6.07 18.37 2.66
C ASP A 44 4.75 19.09 2.35
N PRO A 45 4.73 20.43 2.40
CA PRO A 45 3.53 21.22 2.13
C PRO A 45 2.97 21.08 0.71
N ASP A 46 3.80 20.63 -0.25
CA ASP A 46 3.40 20.46 -1.64
C ASP A 46 2.70 19.11 -1.87
N PHE A 47 2.78 18.17 -0.91
CA PHE A 47 2.10 16.87 -0.97
C PHE A 47 0.59 17.07 -1.20
N LEU A 48 0.04 16.43 -2.25
CA LEU A 48 -1.36 16.52 -2.65
C LEU A 48 -2.34 16.25 -1.49
N GLY A 49 -1.93 15.39 -0.55
CA GLY A 49 -2.66 15.16 0.68
C GLY A 49 -3.71 14.04 0.59
N PRO A 50 -4.15 13.54 1.76
CA PRO A 50 -5.00 12.35 1.82
C PRO A 50 -6.41 12.57 1.28
N ALA A 51 -6.99 13.76 1.45
CA ALA A 51 -8.32 14.06 0.92
C ALA A 51 -8.35 14.06 -0.61
N ALA A 52 -7.37 14.72 -1.24
CA ALA A 52 -7.26 14.83 -2.69
C ALA A 52 -6.99 13.47 -3.34
N LEU A 53 -6.06 12.70 -2.79
CA LEU A 53 -5.74 11.38 -3.30
C LEU A 53 -6.88 10.36 -3.09
N ALA A 54 -7.60 10.40 -1.96
CA ALA A 54 -8.80 9.57 -1.79
C ALA A 54 -9.88 9.91 -2.83
N LYS A 55 -10.04 11.21 -3.15
CA LYS A 55 -10.92 11.64 -4.24
C LYS A 55 -10.38 11.21 -5.61
N GLY A 56 -9.06 11.18 -5.80
CA GLY A 56 -8.41 10.64 -6.98
C GLY A 56 -8.79 9.18 -7.21
N MET A 57 -8.78 8.36 -6.16
CA MET A 57 -9.20 6.96 -6.23
C MET A 57 -10.67 6.81 -6.60
N ARG A 58 -11.55 7.69 -6.10
CA ARG A 58 -12.97 7.72 -6.52
C ARG A 58 -13.11 7.82 -8.04
N PHE A 59 -12.26 8.60 -8.72
CA PHE A 59 -12.32 8.72 -10.18
C PHE A 59 -11.62 7.57 -10.90
N VAL A 60 -10.41 7.21 -10.48
CA VAL A 60 -9.64 6.11 -11.08
C VAL A 60 -10.37 4.77 -11.00
N GLY A 61 -11.10 4.53 -9.90
CA GLY A 61 -11.90 3.32 -9.71
C GLY A 61 -13.30 3.37 -10.32
N ASP A 62 -13.76 4.51 -10.83
CA ASP A 62 -15.09 4.66 -11.41
C ASP A 62 -15.11 4.04 -12.82
N ALA A 63 -15.96 3.04 -13.04
CA ALA A 63 -16.10 2.38 -14.34
C ALA A 63 -16.58 3.33 -15.46
N ARG A 64 -17.02 4.55 -15.12
CA ARG A 64 -17.48 5.57 -16.07
C ARG A 64 -16.41 6.59 -16.42
N ASP A 65 -15.29 6.65 -15.70
CA ASP A 65 -14.21 7.60 -16.00
C ASP A 65 -13.30 7.03 -17.09
N GLU A 66 -12.96 7.84 -18.09
CA GLU A 66 -12.12 7.42 -19.22
C GLU A 66 -10.70 7.98 -19.14
N ALA A 67 -10.37 8.75 -18.09
CA ALA A 67 -9.09 9.46 -17.93
C ALA A 67 -8.17 8.77 -16.91
N THR A 68 -8.29 7.45 -16.75
CA THR A 68 -7.59 6.70 -15.70
C THR A 68 -6.07 6.83 -15.81
N VAL A 69 -5.50 6.69 -17.00
CA VAL A 69 -4.05 6.69 -17.20
C VAL A 69 -3.47 8.08 -16.96
N GLU A 70 -4.11 9.11 -17.51
CA GLU A 70 -3.73 10.51 -17.36
C GLU A 70 -3.76 10.93 -15.89
N ARG A 71 -4.81 10.55 -15.16
CA ARG A 71 -4.91 10.79 -13.71
C ARG A 71 -3.81 10.08 -12.92
N LEU A 72 -3.56 8.81 -13.22
CA LEU A 72 -2.52 8.04 -12.52
C LEU A 72 -1.12 8.60 -12.77
N GLN A 73 -0.84 9.10 -13.98
CA GLN A 73 0.40 9.80 -14.28
C GLN A 73 0.52 11.07 -13.43
N GLU A 74 -0.53 11.88 -13.40
CA GLU A 74 -0.56 13.11 -12.61
C GLU A 74 -0.35 12.84 -11.11
N TYR A 75 -1.04 11.83 -10.58
CA TYR A 75 -0.93 11.47 -9.17
C TYR A 75 0.40 10.78 -8.82
N SER A 76 1.16 10.31 -9.82
CA SER A 76 2.47 9.68 -9.61
C SER A 76 3.65 10.65 -9.79
N ASN A 77 3.37 11.92 -10.08
CA ASN A 77 4.37 12.99 -10.07
C ASN A 77 4.94 13.22 -8.65
N PRO A 78 6.03 13.98 -8.51
CA PRO A 78 6.52 14.42 -7.21
C PRO A 78 5.39 15.08 -6.40
N HIS A 79 5.40 14.90 -5.09
CA HIS A 79 4.35 15.34 -4.17
C HIS A 79 3.02 14.55 -4.33
N GLY A 80 3.09 13.39 -4.99
CA GLY A 80 1.96 12.53 -5.32
C GLY A 80 1.77 11.32 -4.40
N ILE A 81 1.21 10.24 -4.93
CA ILE A 81 0.84 9.00 -4.21
C ILE A 81 1.98 8.46 -3.33
N TRP A 82 3.22 8.53 -3.82
CA TRP A 82 4.37 7.85 -3.25
C TRP A 82 5.00 8.57 -2.06
N ASP A 83 4.63 9.83 -1.79
CA ASP A 83 5.11 10.62 -0.65
C ASP A 83 4.29 10.39 0.63
N CYS A 84 3.25 9.57 0.53
CA CYS A 84 2.53 9.07 1.70
C CYS A 84 3.43 8.17 2.55
N THR A 85 3.73 8.63 3.77
CA THR A 85 4.52 7.91 4.79
C THR A 85 3.77 6.75 5.43
N ARG A 86 2.48 6.60 5.15
CA ARG A 86 1.61 5.53 5.67
C ARG A 86 1.51 5.53 7.21
N CYS A 87 1.43 6.71 7.81
CA CYS A 87 1.26 6.91 9.26
C CYS A 87 -0.16 6.64 9.81
N TYR A 88 -1.15 6.39 8.94
CA TYR A 88 -2.54 6.02 9.28
C TYR A 88 -3.40 7.04 10.05
N PHE A 89 -2.87 8.16 10.54
CA PHE A 89 -3.70 9.16 11.25
C PHE A 89 -4.88 9.71 10.43
N CYS A 90 -4.71 9.86 9.11
CA CYS A 90 -5.79 10.30 8.23
C CYS A 90 -6.99 9.34 8.18
N GLN A 91 -6.78 8.07 8.52
CA GLN A 91 -7.84 7.05 8.61
C GLN A 91 -8.54 7.11 9.96
N GLU A 92 -7.78 7.12 11.06
CA GLU A 92 -8.32 7.18 12.42
C GLU A 92 -9.18 8.42 12.68
N ARG A 93 -8.84 9.54 12.03
CA ARG A 93 -9.50 10.83 12.21
C ARG A 93 -10.70 11.04 11.29
N CYS A 94 -10.95 10.14 10.34
CA CYS A 94 -12.02 10.32 9.37
C CYS A 94 -13.40 10.05 10.02
N PRO A 95 -14.27 11.07 10.17
CA PRO A 95 -15.59 10.88 10.82
C PRO A 95 -16.56 10.05 9.98
N LYS A 96 -16.22 9.79 8.71
CA LYS A 96 -17.05 9.05 7.75
C LYS A 96 -16.53 7.65 7.42
N GLY A 97 -15.37 7.24 7.96
CA GLY A 97 -14.78 5.93 7.67
C GLY A 97 -14.44 5.74 6.18
N VAL A 98 -13.93 6.79 5.53
CA VAL A 98 -13.57 6.78 4.09
C VAL A 98 -12.27 6.01 3.84
N ASP A 99 -11.44 5.83 4.86
CA ASP A 99 -10.15 5.15 4.78
C ASP A 99 -9.15 5.78 3.76
N PRO A 100 -8.79 7.09 3.90
CA PRO A 100 -7.99 7.79 2.88
C PRO A 100 -6.62 7.16 2.59
N ARG A 101 -5.96 6.58 3.61
CA ARG A 101 -4.70 5.87 3.45
C ARG A 101 -4.85 4.69 2.51
N ASP A 102 -5.89 3.89 2.70
CA ASP A 102 -6.13 2.71 1.88
C ASP A 102 -6.52 3.09 0.45
N ALA A 103 -7.26 4.19 0.27
CA ALA A 103 -7.50 4.77 -1.05
C ALA A 103 -6.20 5.19 -1.77
N ILE A 104 -5.23 5.81 -1.06
CA ILE A 104 -3.90 6.12 -1.61
C ILE A 104 -3.17 4.84 -2.02
N ALA A 105 -3.26 3.80 -1.20
CA ALA A 105 -2.59 2.53 -1.49
C ALA A 105 -3.20 1.83 -2.72
N LYS A 106 -4.54 1.88 -2.88
CA LYS A 106 -5.24 1.44 -4.09
C LYS A 106 -4.80 2.22 -5.33
N LEU A 107 -4.61 3.54 -5.22
CA LEU A 107 -4.08 4.35 -6.33
C LEU A 107 -2.68 3.91 -6.74
N GLY A 108 -1.78 3.69 -5.77
CA GLY A 108 -0.41 3.23 -6.07
C GLY A 108 -0.39 1.84 -6.71
N ALA A 109 -1.31 0.97 -6.29
CA ALA A 109 -1.54 -0.33 -6.89
C ALA A 109 -2.00 -0.22 -8.36
N GLU A 110 -2.98 0.63 -8.65
CA GLU A 110 -3.42 0.88 -10.03
C GLU A 110 -2.31 1.52 -10.88
N ALA A 111 -1.56 2.49 -10.35
CA ALA A 111 -0.41 3.06 -11.05
C ALA A 111 0.60 1.98 -11.47
N VAL A 112 0.96 1.09 -10.53
CA VAL A 112 1.86 -0.05 -10.80
C VAL A 112 1.28 -1.01 -11.84
N ARG A 113 -0.03 -1.32 -11.78
CA ARG A 113 -0.71 -2.18 -12.75
C ARG A 113 -0.66 -1.60 -14.17
N HIS A 114 -0.83 -0.28 -14.28
CA HIS A 114 -0.78 0.45 -15.55
C HIS A 114 0.66 0.75 -16.03
N GLY A 115 1.69 0.27 -15.33
CA GLY A 115 3.09 0.48 -15.71
C GLY A 115 3.63 1.88 -15.39
N ILE A 116 2.95 2.62 -14.51
CA ILE A 116 3.36 3.94 -14.03
C ILE A 116 4.14 3.74 -12.73
N ASP A 117 5.40 3.34 -12.85
CA ASP A 117 6.27 2.91 -11.74
C ASP A 117 7.66 3.53 -11.77
N SER A 118 7.82 4.66 -12.45
CA SER A 118 9.09 5.37 -12.57
C SER A 118 9.57 5.96 -11.24
N ASP A 119 8.66 6.20 -10.30
CA ASP A 119 8.95 6.74 -8.97
C ASP A 119 9.78 5.77 -8.08
N MET A 120 10.56 6.34 -7.17
CA MET A 120 11.41 5.55 -6.26
C MET A 120 10.58 4.73 -5.26
N GLY A 121 9.45 5.23 -4.79
CA GLY A 121 8.50 4.50 -3.96
C GLY A 121 7.89 3.31 -4.71
N ALA A 122 7.50 3.50 -5.97
CA ALA A 122 7.00 2.41 -6.83
C ALA A 122 8.06 1.32 -7.06
N LYS A 123 9.29 1.73 -7.40
CA LYS A 123 10.44 0.83 -7.57
C LYS A 123 10.77 0.07 -6.30
N HIS A 124 10.72 0.74 -5.15
CA HIS A 124 10.96 0.12 -3.85
C HIS A 124 9.91 -0.94 -3.52
N ALA A 125 8.63 -0.65 -3.77
CA ALA A 125 7.54 -1.61 -3.60
C ALA A 125 7.70 -2.85 -4.51
N LYS A 126 8.03 -2.64 -5.80
CA LYS A 126 8.31 -3.75 -6.73
C LYS A 126 9.51 -4.57 -6.28
N TRP A 127 10.56 -3.91 -5.81
CA TRP A 127 11.78 -4.58 -5.36
C TRP A 127 11.53 -5.45 -4.13
N PHE A 128 10.69 -5.02 -3.18
CA PHE A 128 10.28 -5.85 -2.05
C PHE A 128 9.62 -7.15 -2.52
N VAL A 129 8.65 -7.06 -3.43
CA VAL A 129 7.97 -8.24 -3.99
C VAL A 129 8.96 -9.19 -4.68
N THR A 130 9.93 -8.64 -5.42
CA THR A 130 10.99 -9.45 -6.04
C THR A 130 11.89 -10.11 -4.99
N SER A 131 12.28 -9.38 -3.93
CA SER A 131 13.13 -9.91 -2.87
C SER A 131 12.47 -11.09 -2.13
N SER A 132 11.17 -10.99 -1.85
CA SER A 132 10.37 -12.07 -1.24
C SER A 132 10.40 -13.36 -2.07
N LYS A 133 10.54 -13.25 -3.40
CA LYS A 133 10.61 -14.41 -4.30
C LYS A 133 12.01 -15.01 -4.40
N THR A 134 13.05 -14.18 -4.39
CA THR A 134 14.40 -14.63 -4.74
C THR A 134 15.19 -15.09 -3.53
N THR A 135 15.49 -14.18 -2.62
CA THR A 135 16.61 -14.33 -1.67
C THR A 135 16.25 -13.95 -0.24
N GLY A 136 15.16 -13.18 -0.05
CA GLY A 136 14.83 -12.57 1.25
C GLY A 136 15.86 -11.55 1.73
N SER A 137 16.74 -11.06 0.84
CA SER A 137 17.81 -10.11 1.16
C SER A 137 17.99 -9.05 0.07
N SER A 138 18.60 -7.92 0.44
CA SER A 138 18.75 -6.75 -0.42
C SER A 138 19.90 -6.85 -1.41
N ILE A 139 19.59 -6.79 -2.72
CA ILE A 139 20.58 -6.86 -3.82
C ILE A 139 21.58 -5.70 -3.74
N LYS A 140 21.28 -4.60 -3.02
CA LYS A 140 22.25 -3.54 -2.74
C LYS A 140 23.47 -4.05 -1.98
N GLU A 141 23.36 -5.13 -1.22
CA GLU A 141 24.51 -5.78 -0.61
C GLU A 141 25.41 -6.46 -1.64
N VAL A 142 24.90 -6.92 -2.79
CA VAL A 142 25.73 -7.59 -3.81
C VAL A 142 26.67 -6.59 -4.49
N LYS A 143 26.20 -5.39 -4.85
CA LYS A 143 27.07 -4.34 -5.42
C LYS A 143 28.11 -3.85 -4.40
N PHE A 144 27.69 -3.65 -3.15
CA PHE A 144 28.57 -3.26 -2.06
C PHE A 144 29.61 -4.36 -1.75
N ALA A 145 29.17 -5.62 -1.67
CA ALA A 145 30.03 -6.79 -1.49
C ALA A 145 30.98 -6.99 -2.67
N MET A 146 30.56 -6.75 -3.92
CA MET A 146 31.45 -6.75 -5.08
C MET A 146 32.52 -5.67 -4.99
N GLY A 147 32.18 -4.47 -4.52
CA GLY A 147 33.15 -3.39 -4.25
C GLY A 147 34.11 -3.70 -3.10
N LEU A 148 33.69 -4.48 -2.11
CA LEU A 148 34.56 -4.94 -1.02
C LEU A 148 35.39 -6.17 -1.39
N LEU A 149 34.89 -6.97 -2.33
CA LEU A 149 35.58 -8.12 -2.90
C LEU A 149 36.80 -7.69 -3.71
N THR A 150 36.74 -6.58 -4.46
CA THR A 150 37.93 -6.00 -5.11
C THR A 150 39.01 -5.56 -4.12
N HIS A 151 38.66 -5.40 -2.84
CA HIS A 151 39.58 -5.09 -1.75
C HIS A 151 39.91 -6.30 -0.86
N GLY A 152 39.47 -7.51 -1.22
CA GLY A 152 39.75 -8.74 -0.47
C GLY A 152 39.14 -8.80 0.94
N LYS A 153 38.16 -7.92 1.24
CA LYS A 153 37.58 -7.79 2.59
C LYS A 153 36.38 -8.70 2.85
N VAL A 154 35.85 -9.37 1.82
CA VAL A 154 34.65 -10.23 1.92
C VAL A 154 34.76 -11.41 0.96
N PRO A 155 34.32 -12.63 1.35
CA PRO A 155 34.23 -13.79 0.46
C PRO A 155 33.26 -13.57 -0.72
N PRO A 156 33.40 -14.35 -1.82
CA PRO A 156 32.59 -14.17 -3.02
C PRO A 156 31.09 -14.25 -2.75
N PRO A 157 30.28 -13.34 -3.34
CA PRO A 157 28.83 -13.25 -3.13
C PRO A 157 28.06 -14.40 -3.80
N VAL A 158 28.74 -15.50 -4.15
CA VAL A 158 28.17 -16.66 -4.82
C VAL A 158 28.43 -17.89 -3.92
N PRO A 159 27.36 -18.60 -3.53
CA PRO A 159 25.95 -18.33 -3.84
C PRO A 159 25.42 -17.12 -3.04
N PRO A 160 24.47 -16.34 -3.59
CA PRO A 160 23.86 -15.23 -2.87
C PRO A 160 23.20 -15.75 -1.60
N HIS A 161 23.36 -15.02 -0.49
CA HIS A 161 22.75 -15.39 0.79
C HIS A 161 21.23 -15.49 0.63
N VAL A 162 20.70 -16.71 0.73
CA VAL A 162 19.27 -17.00 0.76
C VAL A 162 18.88 -17.13 2.23
N ALA A 163 17.89 -16.36 2.67
CA ALA A 163 17.35 -16.50 4.02
C ALA A 163 16.91 -17.94 4.29
N LYS A 164 17.21 -18.46 5.48
CA LYS A 164 16.97 -19.85 5.89
C LYS A 164 15.52 -20.30 5.61
N ASP A 165 14.56 -19.41 5.81
CA ASP A 165 13.12 -19.69 5.69
C ASP A 165 12.47 -18.97 4.48
N VAL A 166 13.23 -18.71 3.41
CA VAL A 166 12.68 -18.07 2.19
C VAL A 166 11.52 -18.86 1.56
N GLY A 167 11.45 -20.17 1.83
CA GLY A 167 10.36 -21.05 1.38
C GLY A 167 9.00 -20.61 1.93
N GLU A 168 8.94 -20.17 3.18
CA GLU A 168 7.71 -19.67 3.80
C GLU A 168 7.26 -18.35 3.15
N ALA A 169 8.20 -17.43 2.91
CA ALA A 169 7.91 -16.18 2.22
C ALA A 169 7.36 -16.41 0.79
N ARG A 170 7.90 -17.42 0.09
CA ARG A 170 7.40 -17.83 -1.23
C ARG A 170 6.01 -18.45 -1.14
N ALA A 171 5.78 -19.35 -0.18
CA ALA A 171 4.47 -19.96 0.05
C ALA A 171 3.40 -18.90 0.38
N LEU A 172 3.73 -17.90 1.21
CA LEU A 172 2.85 -16.78 1.51
C LEU A 172 2.55 -15.94 0.26
N TYR A 173 3.58 -15.65 -0.55
CA TYR A 173 3.39 -14.94 -1.82
C TYR A 173 2.44 -15.72 -2.76
N ASP A 174 2.63 -17.03 -2.89
CA ASP A 174 1.81 -17.88 -3.74
C ASP A 174 0.37 -17.98 -3.21
N LEU A 175 0.19 -18.09 -1.89
CA LEU A 175 -1.12 -18.07 -1.24
C LEU A 175 -1.88 -16.75 -1.49
N VAL A 176 -1.22 -15.61 -1.32
CA VAL A 176 -1.84 -14.30 -1.58
C VAL A 176 -2.22 -14.17 -3.06
N LYS A 177 -1.41 -14.72 -3.96
CA LYS A 177 -1.69 -14.72 -5.40
C LYS A 177 -2.86 -15.63 -5.77
N THR A 178 -2.95 -16.84 -5.22
CA THR A 178 -4.05 -17.78 -5.50
C THR A 178 -5.38 -17.29 -4.95
N GLN A 179 -5.36 -16.55 -3.84
CA GLN A 179 -6.55 -15.93 -3.27
C GLN A 179 -6.99 -14.64 -3.99
N GLU A 180 -6.30 -14.24 -5.07
CA GLU A 180 -6.53 -12.97 -5.79
C GLU A 180 -6.44 -11.72 -4.88
N ARG A 181 -5.71 -11.83 -3.75
CA ARG A 181 -5.49 -10.76 -2.75
C ARG A 181 -4.19 -10.00 -2.99
N ALA A 182 -3.67 -10.04 -4.22
CA ALA A 182 -2.49 -9.26 -4.55
C ALA A 182 -2.80 -7.79 -4.27
N GLY A 183 -2.07 -7.16 -3.35
CA GLY A 183 -2.29 -5.76 -2.96
C GLY A 183 -2.16 -4.76 -4.12
N ALA A 184 -1.66 -5.19 -5.28
CA ALA A 184 -1.68 -4.39 -6.51
C ALA A 184 -3.02 -4.48 -7.28
N ALA A 185 -3.89 -5.44 -6.94
CA ALA A 185 -5.02 -5.85 -7.78
C ALA A 185 -6.42 -5.76 -7.17
N GLY A 186 -6.54 -5.58 -5.86
CA GLY A 186 -7.84 -5.46 -5.22
C GLY A 186 -7.74 -5.76 -3.74
N ILE A 187 -8.27 -4.85 -2.94
CA ILE A 187 -8.38 -4.93 -1.47
C ILE A 187 -7.04 -4.71 -0.76
N VAL A 188 -6.52 -3.48 -0.84
CA VAL A 188 -5.51 -3.00 0.09
C VAL A 188 -6.23 -2.48 1.32
N GLN A 189 -6.11 -3.23 2.42
CA GLN A 189 -6.40 -2.94 3.85
C GLN A 189 -7.67 -2.12 4.18
N GLY A 190 -8.34 -2.48 5.27
CA GLY A 190 -9.64 -1.89 5.63
C GLY A 190 -10.82 -2.84 5.34
N GLU A 191 -11.19 -3.58 6.38
CA GLU A 191 -12.41 -4.37 6.58
C GLU A 191 -12.60 -5.70 5.83
N LYS A 192 -12.29 -5.90 4.54
CA LYS A 192 -12.56 -7.21 3.86
C LYS A 192 -11.36 -8.17 3.72
N ALA A 193 -10.14 -7.67 3.60
CA ALA A 193 -8.94 -8.53 3.58
C ALA A 193 -8.57 -9.08 4.97
N LEU A 194 -8.90 -8.33 6.03
CA LEU A 194 -8.60 -8.72 7.42
C LEU A 194 -9.74 -9.49 8.10
N SER A 195 -11.01 -9.25 7.72
CA SER A 195 -12.14 -10.00 8.31
C SER A 195 -12.27 -11.44 7.81
N ARG A 196 -11.57 -11.80 6.73
CA ARG A 196 -11.45 -13.17 6.22
C ARG A 196 -10.00 -13.58 6.02
N LEU A 197 -9.11 -13.25 6.96
CA LEU A 197 -8.12 -14.27 7.27
C LEU A 197 -8.93 -15.42 7.86
N GLU A 198 -9.26 -16.40 7.02
CA GLU A 198 -9.60 -17.73 7.50
C GLU A 198 -8.31 -18.26 8.12
N PHE A 199 -7.98 -17.77 9.32
CA PHE A 199 -7.35 -18.66 10.27
C PHE A 199 -8.38 -19.77 10.43
N GLU A 200 -7.99 -21.02 10.20
CA GLU A 200 -8.71 -22.13 10.80
C GLU A 200 -8.85 -21.74 12.28
N ASP A 201 -10.08 -21.41 12.67
CA ASP A 201 -10.39 -20.94 14.00
C ASP A 201 -10.34 -22.18 14.89
N ASP A 202 -9.17 -22.41 15.48
CA ASP A 202 -8.97 -23.44 16.50
C ASP A 202 -9.76 -23.12 17.79
N GLY A 203 -10.60 -22.07 17.80
CA GLY A 203 -11.45 -21.69 18.94
C GLY A 203 -10.68 -21.23 20.18
N GLY A 204 -9.38 -20.96 20.05
CA GLY A 204 -8.50 -20.53 21.13
C GLY A 204 -8.16 -19.04 21.05
N GLU A 205 -8.34 -18.33 22.15
CA GLU A 205 -7.92 -16.93 22.33
C GLU A 205 -6.39 -16.82 22.13
N ARG A 206 -5.95 -16.30 20.98
CA ARG A 206 -4.50 -16.12 20.69
C ARG A 206 -4.00 -14.80 21.27
N ASP A 207 -3.01 -14.88 22.17
CA ASP A 207 -2.19 -13.73 22.59
C ASP A 207 -1.42 -13.21 21.36
N PRO A 208 -1.66 -11.97 20.89
CA PRO A 208 -0.98 -11.39 19.72
C PRO A 208 0.54 -11.23 19.93
N TYR A 209 1.05 -11.51 21.13
CA TYR A 209 2.44 -11.46 21.52
C TYR A 209 2.98 -12.80 22.08
N GLY A 210 2.35 -13.93 21.71
CA GLY A 210 2.79 -15.28 22.07
C GLY A 210 4.11 -15.70 21.40
N GLU A 211 4.59 -16.91 21.70
CA GLU A 211 5.84 -17.45 21.13
C GLU A 211 5.78 -17.49 19.59
N GLY A 212 6.77 -16.86 18.94
CA GLY A 212 6.87 -16.75 17.47
C GLY A 212 6.27 -15.48 16.86
N SER A 213 5.69 -14.58 17.68
CA SER A 213 5.16 -13.27 17.24
C SER A 213 6.12 -12.11 17.55
N PHE A 214 5.75 -10.88 17.17
CA PHE A 214 6.56 -9.68 17.40
C PHE A 214 6.88 -9.48 18.89
N PRO A 215 8.05 -8.92 19.24
CA PRO A 215 8.38 -8.59 20.63
C PRO A 215 7.29 -7.68 21.23
N LYS A 216 6.88 -7.96 22.47
CA LYS A 216 5.97 -7.07 23.23
C LYS A 216 6.56 -5.66 23.24
N PRO A 217 5.75 -4.60 23.01
CA PRO A 217 6.19 -3.23 23.24
C PRO A 217 6.76 -3.13 24.66
N LEU A 218 7.84 -2.36 24.82
CA LEU A 218 8.46 -2.15 26.13
C LEU A 218 7.39 -1.73 27.15
N PRO A 219 7.39 -2.30 28.37
CA PRO A 219 6.50 -1.84 29.41
C PRO A 219 6.71 -0.35 29.60
N VAL A 220 5.65 0.45 29.43
CA VAL A 220 5.62 1.76 30.09
C VAL A 220 5.47 1.45 31.56
N ASP A 221 6.53 1.70 32.33
CA ASP A 221 6.50 1.58 33.77
C ASP A 221 5.31 2.38 34.28
N ARG A 222 4.39 1.66 34.90
CA ARG A 222 3.09 2.17 35.31
C ARG A 222 3.16 2.89 36.65
N ASP A 223 4.36 3.31 37.03
CA ASP A 223 4.68 4.12 38.20
C ASP A 223 5.63 5.22 37.73
N GLY A 224 5.09 6.40 37.43
CA GLY A 224 5.85 7.53 36.93
C GLY A 224 6.97 7.98 37.88
N ASN A 225 8.18 7.52 37.62
CA ASN A 225 9.42 8.18 38.01
C ASN A 225 10.44 8.02 36.89
N GLU A 226 11.14 9.12 36.63
CA GLU A 226 11.98 9.48 35.47
C GLU A 226 12.85 8.39 34.86
#